data_AF-A0A1I1KV60-F1
#
_entry.id   AF-A0A1I1KV60-F1
#
_cell.length_a   1.000
_cell.length_b   1.000
_cell.length_c   1.000
_cell.angle_alpha   90.00
_cell.angle_beta   90.00
_cell.angle_gamma   90.00
#
_symmetry.space_group_name_H-M   'P 1'
#
loop_
_entity.id
_entity.type
_entity.pdbx_description
1 polymer ?
#
loop_
_entity_poly.entity_id
_entity_poly.type
_entity_poly.pdbx_seq_one_letter_code
_entity_poly.pdbx_strand_id
1 'polypeptide(L)'
;MKAKYINPYTEIFKTETELANLGQTELDKYESSLKVYRDLKGVIDTAFDEGKLEGKLEGIQESKLAIAQNLLKSPLSDEEIASYTGLTTQQIQQLRAQIN
;
A
#
# COMPACT_ATOMS: atom_id res chain seq x y z
N MET A 1 19.39 -1.25 -12.09
CA MET A 1 19.00 0.05 -12.67
C MET A 1 17.96 0.68 -11.76
N LYS A 2 18.24 1.84 -11.14
CA LYS A 2 17.20 2.60 -10.42
C LYS A 2 16.45 3.42 -11.46
N ALA A 3 15.16 3.13 -11.67
CA ALA A 3 14.32 3.97 -12.51
C ALA A 3 14.36 5.40 -11.97
N LYS A 4 14.91 6.34 -12.74
CA LYS A 4 14.80 7.76 -12.41
C LYS A 4 13.32 8.10 -12.54
N TYR A 5 12.66 8.34 -11.41
CA TYR A 5 11.34 8.91 -11.37
C TYR A 5 11.41 10.30 -12.01
N ILE A 6 11.00 10.38 -13.27
CA ILE A 6 10.80 11.66 -13.96
C ILE A 6 9.43 12.12 -13.49
N ASN A 7 9.43 13.11 -12.61
CA ASN A 7 8.22 13.73 -12.11
C ASN A 7 7.52 14.45 -13.29
N PRO A 8 6.38 13.93 -13.81
CA PRO A 8 5.70 14.50 -14.97
C PRO A 8 5.08 15.88 -14.68
N TYR A 9 5.20 16.36 -13.44
CA TYR A 9 4.53 17.57 -12.97
C TYR A 9 5.40 18.83 -13.03
N THR A 10 6.65 18.72 -13.48
CA THR A 10 7.58 19.87 -13.57
C THR A 10 7.09 20.99 -14.49
N GLU A 11 6.23 20.70 -15.48
CA GLU A 11 5.66 21.71 -16.38
C GLU A 11 4.37 22.37 -15.86
N ILE A 12 3.76 21.85 -14.79
CA ILE A 12 2.48 22.35 -14.24
C ILE A 12 2.69 23.42 -13.16
N PHE A 13 3.92 23.64 -12.73
CA PHE A 13 4.25 24.63 -11.71
C PHE A 13 4.96 25.81 -12.37
N LYS A 14 4.21 26.89 -12.59
CA LYS A 14 4.76 28.17 -13.01
C LYS A 14 5.08 28.99 -11.76
N THR A 15 6.16 29.75 -11.81
CA THR A 15 6.52 30.72 -10.77
C THR A 15 5.60 31.94 -10.80
N GLU A 16 5.54 32.70 -9.71
CA GLU A 16 4.69 33.91 -9.62
C GLU A 16 4.97 34.91 -10.75
N THR A 17 6.23 35.06 -11.15
CA THR A 17 6.65 35.93 -12.28
C THR A 17 6.16 35.42 -13.63
N GLU A 18 6.11 34.10 -13.83
CA GLU A 18 5.59 33.49 -15.05
C GLU A 18 4.07 33.58 -15.13
N LEU A 19 3.37 33.51 -13.99
CA LEU A 19 1.93 33.69 -13.89
C LEU A 19 1.50 35.14 -14.20
N ALA A 20 2.28 36.12 -13.74
CA ALA A 20 2.00 37.55 -13.98
C ALA A 20 2.04 37.94 -15.47
N ASN A 21 2.72 37.15 -16.30
CA ASN A 21 2.84 37.38 -17.75
C ASN A 21 1.77 36.65 -18.57
N LEU A 22 0.88 35.85 -17.95
CA LEU A 22 -0.14 35.10 -18.67
C LEU A 22 -1.37 35.94 -18.98
N GLY A 23 -1.92 35.75 -20.18
CA GLY A 23 -3.25 36.25 -20.52
C GLY A 23 -4.35 35.44 -19.82
N GLN A 24 -5.57 36.00 -19.74
CA GLN A 24 -6.71 35.36 -19.06
C GLN A 24 -6.96 33.92 -19.52
N THR A 25 -6.97 33.67 -20.83
CA THR A 25 -7.18 32.32 -21.41
C THR A 25 -6.09 31.33 -21.00
N GLU A 26 -4.86 31.80 -20.79
CA GLU A 26 -3.74 30.95 -20.38
C GLU A 26 -3.78 30.65 -18.88
N LEU A 27 -4.26 31.60 -18.07
CA LEU A 27 -4.54 31.39 -16.65
C LEU A 27 -5.66 30.34 -16.47
N ASP A 28 -6.76 30.44 -17.21
CA ASP A 28 -7.87 29.48 -17.10
C ASP A 28 -7.41 28.04 -17.46
N LYS A 29 -6.55 27.91 -18.48
CA LYS A 29 -5.93 26.62 -18.84
C LYS A 29 -5.00 26.12 -17.76
N TYR A 30 -4.18 27.01 -17.20
CA TYR A 30 -3.26 26.67 -16.11
C TYR A 30 -3.99 26.17 -14.87
N GLU A 31 -5.05 26.85 -14.45
CA GLU A 31 -5.89 26.44 -13.32
C GLU A 31 -6.60 25.11 -13.59
N SER A 32 -7.10 24.90 -14.80
CA SER A 32 -7.71 23.63 -15.22
C SER A 32 -6.70 22.48 -15.14
N SER A 33 -5.47 22.68 -15.61
CA SER A 33 -4.39 21.70 -15.48
C SER A 33 -4.00 21.44 -14.02
N LEU A 34 -3.94 22.47 -13.18
CA LEU A 34 -3.69 22.32 -11.74
C LEU A 34 -4.79 21.53 -11.03
N LYS A 35 -6.05 21.72 -11.42
CA LYS A 35 -7.17 20.97 -10.87
C LYS A 35 -7.01 19.48 -11.19
N VAL A 36 -6.79 19.13 -12.46
CA VAL A 36 -6.59 17.74 -12.89
C VAL A 36 -5.39 17.12 -12.16
N TYR A 37 -4.30 17.89 -12.00
CA TYR A 37 -3.14 17.44 -11.26
C TYR A 37 -3.46 17.11 -9.79
N ARG A 38 -4.17 18.00 -9.09
CA ARG A 38 -4.56 17.80 -7.68
C ARG A 38 -5.47 16.59 -7.53
N ASP A 39 -6.45 16.44 -8.41
CA ASP A 39 -7.37 15.30 -8.41
C ASP A 39 -6.60 13.98 -8.59
N LEU A 40 -5.70 13.92 -9.57
CA LEU A 40 -4.87 12.74 -9.82
C LEU A 40 -3.91 12.44 -8.66
N LYS A 41 -3.25 13.48 -8.12
CA LYS A 41 -2.35 13.32 -6.97
C LYS A 41 -3.10 12.75 -5.76
N GLY A 42 -4.30 13.24 -5.48
CA GLY A 42 -5.14 12.71 -4.41
C GLY A 42 -5.47 11.23 -4.59
N VAL A 43 -5.83 10.81 -5.80
CA VAL A 43 -6.07 9.39 -6.12
C VAL A 43 -4.82 8.54 -5.93
N ILE A 44 -3.66 9.00 -6.43
CA ILE A 44 -2.40 8.24 -6.35
C ILE A 44 -1.94 8.12 -4.90
N ASP A 45 -1.93 9.21 -4.14
CA ASP A 45 -1.49 9.21 -2.75
C ASP A 45 -2.36 8.27 -1.90
N THR A 46 -3.68 8.34 -2.08
CA THR A 46 -4.63 7.46 -1.38
C THR A 46 -4.38 5.99 -1.74
N ALA A 47 -4.30 5.66 -3.03
CA ALA A 47 -4.05 4.30 -3.48
C ALA A 47 -2.70 3.74 -3.00
N PHE A 48 -1.68 4.59 -2.91
CA PHE A 48 -0.36 4.20 -2.40
C PHE A 48 -0.40 3.91 -0.90
N ASP A 49 -1.04 4.77 -0.11
CA ASP A 49 -1.14 4.61 1.33
C ASP A 49 -2.00 3.39 1.70
N GLU A 50 -3.13 3.20 1.01
CA GLU A 50 -3.98 2.01 1.15
C GLU A 50 -3.22 0.73 0.78
N GLY A 51 -2.57 0.69 -0.39
CA GLY A 51 -1.81 -0.49 -0.81
C GLY A 51 -0.65 -0.83 0.12
N LYS A 52 -0.01 0.16 0.73
CA LYS A 52 1.03 -0.06 1.75
C LYS A 52 0.44 -0.63 3.05
N LEU A 53 -0.75 -0.16 3.45
CA LEU A 53 -1.44 -0.67 4.64
C LEU A 53 -1.90 -2.12 4.41
N GLU A 54 -2.55 -2.39 3.27
CA GLU A 54 -2.99 -3.73 2.87
C GLU A 54 -1.82 -4.70 2.83
N GLY A 55 -0.74 -4.36 2.11
CA GLY A 55 0.44 -5.23 2.03
C GLY A 55 1.10 -5.51 3.39
N LYS A 56 1.02 -4.58 4.35
CA LYS A 56 1.50 -4.82 5.71
C LYS A 56 0.58 -5.79 6.47
N LEU A 57 -0.72 -5.65 6.33
CA LEU A 57 -1.70 -6.53 6.98
C LEU A 57 -1.62 -7.95 6.42
N GLU A 58 -1.56 -8.07 5.09
CA GLU A 58 -1.36 -9.35 4.39
C GLU A 58 -0.06 -10.02 4.84
N GLY A 59 1.06 -9.28 4.83
CA GLY A 59 2.36 -9.83 5.26
C GLY A 59 2.36 -10.31 6.72
N ILE A 60 1.67 -9.61 7.62
CA ILE A 60 1.51 -10.07 9.01
C ILE A 60 0.71 -11.37 9.04
N GLN A 61 -0.42 -11.43 8.32
CA GLN A 61 -1.28 -12.62 8.31
C GLN A 61 -0.57 -13.83 7.69
N GLU A 62 0.09 -13.66 6.54
CA GLU A 62 0.89 -14.69 5.89
C GLU A 62 2.02 -15.19 6.80
N SER A 63 2.71 -14.28 7.50
CA SER A 63 3.78 -14.67 8.42
C SER A 63 3.26 -15.54 9.57
N LYS A 64 2.10 -15.20 10.15
CA LYS A 64 1.46 -16.01 11.20
C LYS A 64 1.12 -17.41 10.70
N LEU A 65 0.54 -17.51 9.50
CA LEU A 65 0.21 -18.79 8.88
C LEU A 65 1.45 -19.61 8.57
N ALA A 66 2.49 -19.00 8.00
CA ALA A 66 3.75 -19.67 7.68
C ALA A 66 4.45 -20.20 8.94
N ILE A 67 4.46 -19.43 10.03
CA ILE A 67 4.99 -19.88 11.33
C ILE A 67 4.16 -21.06 11.84
N ALA A 68 2.82 -20.96 11.83
CA ALA A 68 1.94 -22.04 12.28
C ALA A 68 2.17 -23.34 11.50
N GLN A 69 2.25 -23.27 10.16
CA GLN A 69 2.54 -24.42 9.30
C GLN A 69 3.90 -25.07 9.61
N ASN A 70 4.91 -24.27 9.96
CA ASN A 70 6.20 -24.80 10.37
C ASN A 70 6.16 -25.45 11.75
N LEU A 71 5.44 -24.86 12.71
CA LEU A 71 5.27 -25.42 14.05
C LEU A 71 4.46 -26.71 14.05
N LEU A 72 3.49 -26.87 13.14
CA LEU A 72 2.70 -28.10 12.99
C LEU A 72 3.53 -29.34 12.61
N LYS A 73 4.76 -29.15 12.09
CA LYS A 73 5.72 -30.25 11.83
C LYS A 73 6.40 -30.77 13.10
N SER A 74 6.25 -30.07 14.21
CA SER A 74 6.80 -30.42 15.52
C SER A 74 5.70 -31.05 16.40
N PRO A 75 6.05 -31.82 17.45
CA PRO A 75 5.08 -32.45 18.34
C PRO A 75 4.52 -31.44 19.38
N LEU A 76 4.08 -30.27 18.91
CA LEU A 76 3.47 -29.22 19.75
C LEU A 76 1.94 -29.35 19.74
N SER A 77 1.32 -28.97 20.86
CA SER A 77 -0.14 -28.87 20.99
C SER A 77 -0.71 -27.67 20.23
N ASP A 78 -2.00 -27.72 19.91
CA ASP A 78 -2.67 -26.64 19.18
C ASP A 78 -2.74 -25.35 20.02
N GLU A 79 -2.82 -25.48 21.35
CA GLU A 79 -2.75 -24.37 22.32
C GLU A 79 -1.38 -23.68 22.32
N GLU A 80 -0.29 -24.44 22.29
CA GLU A 80 1.06 -23.89 22.21
C GLU A 80 1.28 -23.15 20.89
N ILE A 81 0.88 -23.73 19.77
CA ILE A 81 1.02 -23.11 18.44
C ILE A 81 0.18 -21.83 18.35
N ALA A 82 -1.04 -21.84 18.88
CA ALA A 82 -1.89 -20.65 18.97
C ALA A 82 -1.20 -19.53 19.78
N SER A 83 -0.55 -19.87 20.90
CA SER A 83 0.17 -18.88 21.73
C SER A 83 1.35 -18.23 21.02
N TYR A 84 2.09 -18.97 20.20
CA TYR A 84 3.26 -18.44 19.47
C TYR A 84 2.89 -17.63 18.22
N THR A 85 1.79 -18.01 17.55
CA THR A 85 1.39 -17.40 16.27
C THR A 85 0.35 -16.29 16.44
N GLY A 86 -0.33 -16.23 17.58
CA GLY A 86 -1.46 -15.34 17.80
C GLY A 86 -2.64 -15.66 16.90
N LEU A 87 -2.77 -16.91 16.46
CA LEU A 87 -3.94 -17.49 15.80
C LEU A 87 -4.83 -18.17 16.84
N THR A 88 -6.10 -18.41 16.51
CA THR A 88 -6.99 -19.17 17.39
C THR A 88 -6.71 -20.67 17.29
N THR A 89 -6.99 -21.41 18.35
CA THR A 89 -6.88 -22.88 18.35
C THR A 89 -7.72 -23.52 17.24
N GLN A 90 -8.89 -22.96 16.93
CA GLN A 90 -9.72 -23.39 15.80
C GLN A 90 -9.01 -23.23 14.45
N GLN A 91 -8.30 -22.11 14.22
CA GLN A 91 -7.52 -21.90 13.00
C GLN A 91 -6.37 -22.90 12.89
N ILE A 92 -5.70 -23.20 14.01
CA ILE A 92 -4.62 -24.21 14.04
C ILE A 92 -5.17 -25.61 13.74
N GLN A 93 -6.31 -25.98 14.32
CA GLN A 93 -6.98 -27.26 14.03
C GLN A 93 -7.36 -27.38 12.54
N GLN A 94 -7.90 -26.31 11.95
CA GLN A 94 -8.19 -26.27 10.51
C GLN A 94 -6.93 -26.44 9.66
N LEU A 95 -5.84 -25.76 10.00
CA LEU A 95 -4.55 -25.90 9.30
C LEU A 95 -4.00 -27.33 9.43
N ARG A 96 -4.12 -27.94 10.61
CA ARG A 96 -3.68 -29.32 10.85
C ARG A 96 -4.50 -30.32 10.02
N ALA A 97 -5.81 -30.11 9.90
CA ALA A 97 -6.69 -30.93 9.07
C ALA A 97 -6.43 -30.80 7.56
N GLN A 98 -5.78 -29.73 7.10
CA GLN A 98 -5.40 -29.55 5.69
C GLN A 98 -4.07 -30.22 5.32
N ILE A 99 -3.23 -30.53 6.30
CA ILE A 99 -1.90 -31.12 6.12
C ILE A 99 -1.93 -32.65 6.27
N ASN A 100 -2.87 -33.18 7.04
CA ASN A 100 -3.16 -34.62 7.17
C ASN A 100 -4.03 -35.13 6.01
#